data_AF-A0A453BZZ1-F1
#
_entry.id   AF-A0A453BZZ1-F1
#
_cell.length_a   1.000
_cell.length_b   1.000
_cell.length_c   1.000
_cell.angle_alpha   90.00
_cell.angle_beta   90.00
_cell.angle_gamma   90.00
#
_symmetry.space_group_name_H-M   'P 1'
#
loop_
_entity.id
_entity.type
_entity.pdbx_description
1 polymer ?
#
loop_
_entity_poly.entity_id
_entity_poly.type
_entity_poly.pdbx_seq_one_letter_code
_entity_poly.pdbx_strand_id
1 'polypeptide(L)' 'QAGVVIIDGWLRLTAAAQTAVLFKQLRITLDAVLKELTRKPEMATFVDNEVVRSIIHLLLEEEKAQQA' A
#
# COMPACT_ATOMS: atom_id res chain seq x y z
N GLN A 1 0.88 -11.77 -18.16
CA GLN A 1 -0.43 -11.21 -18.53
C GLN A 1 -0.80 -10.18 -17.46
N ALA A 2 -1.01 -8.93 -17.85
CA ALA A 2 -1.48 -7.88 -16.94
C ALA A 2 -3.01 -7.89 -16.89
N GLY A 3 -3.58 -7.66 -15.71
CA GLY A 3 -5.02 -7.60 -15.50
C GLY A 3 -5.41 -6.29 -14.82
N VAL A 4 -6.71 -6.00 -14.80
CA VAL A 4 -7.24 -4.84 -14.09
C VAL A 4 -7.44 -5.22 -12.63
N VAL A 5 -6.78 -4.49 -11.73
CA VAL A 5 -6.88 -4.62 -10.28
C VAL A 5 -7.66 -3.43 -9.75
N ILE A 6 -8.66 -3.70 -8.90
CA ILE A 6 -9.46 -2.67 -8.23
C ILE A 6 -9.18 -2.76 -6.72
N ILE A 7 -8.75 -1.65 -6.14
CA ILE A 7 -8.17 -1.49 -4.81
C ILE A 7 -9.08 -0.54 -4.03
N ASP A 8 -9.70 -1.02 -2.94
CA ASP A 8 -10.72 -0.31 -2.11
C ASP A 8 -11.92 0.25 -2.89
N GLY A 9 -12.21 -0.32 -4.07
CA GLY A 9 -13.35 0.09 -4.89
C GLY A 9 -13.14 1.39 -5.67
N TRP A 10 -12.05 2.12 -5.44
CA TRP A 10 -11.79 3.40 -6.10
C TRP A 10 -10.50 3.42 -6.91
N LEU A 11 -9.44 2.73 -6.47
CA LEU A 11 -8.16 2.75 -7.16
C LEU A 11 -8.11 1.61 -8.19
N ARG A 12 -8.00 1.95 -9.48
CA ARG A 12 -7.97 0.99 -10.60
C ARG A 12 -6.62 1.06 -11.31
N LEU A 13 -5.92 -0.07 -11.34
CA LEU A 13 -4.59 -0.19 -11.95
C LEU A 13 -4.53 -1.38 -12.90
N THR A 14 -3.85 -1.20 -14.03
CA THR A 14 -3.43 -2.31 -14.89
C THR A 14 -2.11 -2.84 -14.35
N ALA A 15 -2.13 -4.02 -13.75
CA ALA A 15 -0.93 -4.57 -13.12
C ALA A 15 -0.86 -6.09 -13.26
N ALA A 16 0.34 -6.64 -13.05
CA ALA A 16 0.51 -8.07 -12.92
C ALA A 16 -0.20 -8.57 -11.65
N ALA A 17 -0.65 -9.84 -11.67
CA ALA A 17 -1.30 -10.45 -10.51
C ALA A 17 -0.46 -10.35 -9.24
N GLN A 18 0.87 -10.46 -9.35
CA GLN A 18 1.81 -10.30 -8.24
C GLN A 18 1.74 -8.92 -7.58
N THR A 19 1.54 -7.85 -8.36
CA THR A 19 1.38 -6.50 -7.82
C THR A 19 0.09 -6.38 -7.01
N ALA A 20 -1.00 -7.02 -7.48
CA ALA A 20 -2.25 -7.10 -6.72
C ALA A 20 -2.07 -7.83 -5.38
N VAL A 21 -1.28 -8.91 -5.36
CA VAL A 21 -0.94 -9.65 -4.13
C VAL A 21 -0.11 -8.77 -3.19
N LEU A 22 0.87 -8.03 -3.71
CA LEU A 22 1.67 -7.10 -2.91
C LEU A 22 0.79 -6.04 -2.22
N PHE A 23 -0.17 -5.45 -2.94
CA PHE A 23 -1.12 -4.50 -2.35
C PHE A 23 -1.95 -5.13 -1.22
N LYS A 24 -2.42 -6.37 -1.38
CA LYS A 24 -3.13 -7.08 -0.31
C LYS A 24 -2.24 -7.25 0.93
N GLN A 25 -0.99 -7.63 0.74
CA GLN A 25 -0.05 -7.81 1.84
C GLN A 25 0.25 -6.49 2.56
N LEU A 26 0.51 -5.42 1.81
CA LEU A 26 0.77 -4.09 2.38
C LEU A 26 -0.41 -3.58 3.22
N ARG A 27 -1.66 -3.81 2.77
CA ARG A 27 -2.86 -3.45 3.55
C ARG A 27 -2.97 -4.21 4.85
N ILE A 28 -2.75 -5.52 4.83
CA ILE A 28 -2.77 -6.36 6.04
C ILE A 28 -1.71 -5.88 7.02
N THR A 29 -0.49 -5.62 6.53
CA THR A 29 0.60 -5.15 7.38
C THR A 29 0.32 -3.75 7.93
N LEU A 30 -0.24 -2.84 7.12
CA LEU A 30 -0.66 -1.51 7.58
C LEU A 30 -1.73 -1.60 8.67
N ASP A 31 -2.74 -2.46 8.53
CA ASP A 31 -3.77 -2.68 9.54
C ASP A 31 -3.17 -3.17 10.87
N ALA A 32 -2.20 -4.09 10.82
CA ALA A 32 -1.48 -4.55 12.00
C ALA A 32 -0.68 -3.42 12.67
N VAL A 33 0.00 -2.59 11.88
CA VAL A 33 0.73 -1.40 12.37
C VAL A 33 -0.24 -0.43 13.05
N LEU A 34 -1.36 -0.10 12.41
CA LEU A 34 -2.36 0.82 12.94
C LEU A 34 -3.00 0.29 14.23
N LYS A 35 -3.28 -1.01 14.32
CA LYS A 35 -3.77 -1.66 15.56
C LYS A 35 -2.78 -1.52 16.70
N GLU A 36 -1.48 -1.74 16.45
CA GLU A 36 -0.47 -1.59 17.49
C GLU A 36 -0.29 -0.13 17.90
N LEU A 37 -0.31 0.82 16.95
CA LEU A 37 -0.26 2.25 17.25
C LEU A 37 -1.51 2.75 18.00
N THR A 38 -2.68 2.18 17.73
CA THR A 38 -3.92 2.49 18.49
C THR A 38 -3.78 2.02 19.94
N ARG A 39 -3.12 0.88 20.15
CA ARG A 39 -2.88 0.31 21.49
C ARG A 39 -1.77 1.03 22.26
N LYS A 40 -0.74 1.50 21.54
CA LYS A 40 0.47 2.13 22.08
C LYS A 40 0.87 3.35 21.24
N PRO A 41 0.16 4.47 21.35
CA PRO A 41 0.40 5.67 20.55
C PRO A 41 1.79 6.26 20.78
N GLU A 42 2.42 6.01 21.93
CA GLU A 42 3.79 6.43 22.22
C GLU A 42 4.85 5.78 21.30
N MET A 43 4.51 4.67 20.65
CA MET A 43 5.35 4.04 19.62
C MET A 43 5.25 4.73 18.26
N ALA A 44 4.44 5.79 18.10
CA ALA A 44 4.28 6.54 16.86
C ALA A 44 5.57 7.27 16.40
N THR A 45 6.61 7.31 17.22
CA THR A 45 7.97 7.72 16.79
C THR A 45 8.61 6.77 15.78
N PHE A 46 7.93 5.68 15.40
CA PHE A 46 8.15 4.89 14.17
C PHE A 46 7.94 5.73 12.89
N VAL A 47 8.67 6.83 12.75
CA VAL A 47 8.65 7.74 11.58
C VAL A 47 9.44 7.15 10.40
N ASP A 48 10.05 5.98 10.57
CA ASP A 48 10.62 5.18 9.48
C ASP A 48 9.90 3.83 9.34
N ASN A 49 8.57 3.88 9.16
CA ASN A 49 7.79 2.69 8.90
C ASN A 49 7.93 2.29 7.43
N GLU A 50 8.72 1.25 7.17
CA GLU A 50 8.97 0.70 5.84
C GLU A 50 7.67 0.41 5.07
N VAL A 51 6.62 -0.05 5.74
CA VAL A 51 5.31 -0.32 5.12
C VAL A 51 4.69 0.95 4.55
N VAL A 52 4.72 2.05 5.32
CA VAL A 52 4.22 3.35 4.87
C VAL A 52 5.05 3.86 3.68
N ARG A 53 6.38 3.74 3.73
CA ARG A 53 7.28 4.12 2.62
C ARG A 53 7.00 3.29 1.36
N SER A 54 6.82 1.98 1.49
CA SER A 54 6.49 1.10 0.36
C SER A 54 5.14 1.43 -0.25
N ILE A 55 4.14 1.78 0.57
CA ILE A 55 2.82 2.21 0.09
C ILE A 55 2.93 3.53 -0.68
N ILE A 56 3.64 4.53 -0.12
CA ILE A 56 3.85 5.82 -0.80
C ILE A 56 4.57 5.63 -2.14
N HIS A 57 5.65 4.84 -2.17
CA HIS A 57 6.39 4.57 -3.39
C HIS A 57 5.49 3.92 -4.45
N LEU A 58 4.69 2.91 -4.08
CA LEU A 58 3.76 2.25 -5.00
C LEU A 58 2.72 3.21 -5.58
N LEU A 59 2.18 4.12 -4.77
CA LEU A 59 1.19 5.10 -5.23
C LEU A 59 1.80 6.13 -6.18
N LEU A 60 3.02 6.60 -5.89
CA LEU A 60 3.73 7.54 -6.76
C LEU A 60 4.13 6.92 -8.10
N GLU A 61 4.54 5.65 -8.11
CA GLU A 61 4.85 4.94 -9.36
C GLU A 61 3.59 4.67 -10.20
N GLU A 62 2.45 4.45 -9.55
CA GLU A 62 1.15 4.30 -10.23
C GLU A 62 0.71 5.60 -10.91
N GLU A 63 0.82 6.74 -10.22
CA GLU A 63 0.51 8.06 -10.80
C GLU A 63 1.38 8.36 -12.04
N LYS A 64 2.69 8.08 -11.97
CA LYS A 64 3.59 8.26 -13.13
C LYS A 64 3.19 7.37 -14.30
N ALA A 65 2.80 6.13 -14.03
CA ALA A 65 2.37 5.18 -15.07
C ALA A 65 1.05 5.60 -15.73
N GLN A 66 0.18 6.36 -15.05
CA GLN A 66 -1.05 6.90 -15.61
C GLN A 66 -0.85 8.17 -16.46
N GLN A 67 0.25 8.91 -16.24
CA GLN A 67 0.56 10.15 -16.95
C GLN A 67 1.38 9.94 -18.24
N ALA A 68 1.86 8.72 -18.50
CA ALA A 68 2.67 8.32 -19.66
C ALA A 68 1.82 7.63 -20.73
#